data_AF-A0A5C9CI56-F1
#
_entry.id   AF-A0A5C9CI56-F1
#
_cell.length_a   1.000
_cell.length_b   1.000
_cell.length_c   1.000
_cell.angle_alpha   90.00
_cell.angle_beta   90.00
_cell.angle_gamma   90.00
#
_symmetry.space_group_name_H-M   'P 1'
#
loop_
_entity.id
_entity.type
_entity.pdbx_description
1 polymer ?
#
loop_
_entity_poly.entity_id
_entity_poly.type
_entity_poly.pdbx_seq_one_letter_code
_entity_poly.pdbx_strand_id
1 'polypeptide(L)'
;MLSVRLPQALENQLAAFCAAQHLSKSSVVQVALERHLSQVTQAERAVKSNNPFAALRGSGNRKLTTEQIMCMTRGDDWNQP
;
A
#
# COMPACT_ATOMS: atom_id res chain seq x y z
N MET A 1 16.81 -14.86 0.87
CA MET A 1 16.37 -15.42 -0.43
C MET A 1 14.89 -15.75 -0.33
N LEU A 2 14.05 -15.20 -1.22
CA LEU A 2 12.62 -15.56 -1.29
C LEU A 2 12.48 -16.82 -2.15
N SER A 3 11.81 -17.85 -1.63
CA SER A 3 11.45 -19.04 -2.39
C SER A 3 10.01 -18.92 -2.87
N VAL A 4 9.82 -18.96 -4.20
CA VAL A 4 8.49 -18.92 -4.82
C VAL A 4 8.15 -20.33 -5.28
N ARG A 5 6.98 -20.83 -4.89
CA ARG A 5 6.45 -22.11 -5.34
C ARG A 5 5.44 -21.83 -6.45
N LEU A 6 5.70 -22.39 -7.62
CA LEU A 6 4.83 -22.25 -8.79
C LEU A 6 4.30 -23.64 -9.19
N PRO A 7 3.10 -23.73 -9.77
CA PRO A 7 2.64 -24.98 -10.37
C PRO A 7 3.56 -25.43 -11.50
N GLN A 8 3.76 -26.75 -11.62
CA GLN A 8 4.74 -27.36 -12.54
C GLN A 8 4.62 -26.86 -14.00
N ALA A 9 3.38 -26.68 -14.49
CA ALA A 9 3.13 -26.18 -15.85
C ALA A 9 3.68 -24.76 -16.06
N LEU A 10 3.53 -23.90 -15.04
CA LEU A 10 3.98 -22.51 -15.08
C LEU A 10 5.51 -22.44 -14.95
N GLU A 11 6.12 -23.30 -14.13
CA GLU A 11 7.59 -23.40 -14.06
C GLU A 11 8.23 -23.75 -15.40
N ASN A 12 7.61 -24.67 -16.16
CA ASN A 12 8.08 -25.08 -17.48
C ASN A 12 8.00 -23.91 -18.48
N GLN A 13 6.90 -23.14 -18.45
CA GLN A 13 6.73 -21.95 -19.28
C GLN A 13 7.75 -20.86 -18.92
N LEU A 14 7.99 -20.63 -17.62
CA LEU A 14 8.97 -19.67 -17.15
C LEU A 14 10.39 -20.07 -17.54
N ALA A 15 10.72 -21.36 -17.46
CA ALA A 15 12.02 -21.87 -17.88
C ALA A 15 12.23 -21.69 -19.39
N ALA A 16 11.23 -21.98 -20.23
CA ALA A 16 11.28 -21.76 -21.67
C ALA A 16 11.45 -20.26 -22.01
N PHE A 17 10.73 -19.39 -21.31
CA PHE A 17 10.85 -17.94 -21.47
C PHE A 17 12.25 -17.42 -21.07
N CYS A 18 12.78 -17.88 -19.93
CA CYS A 18 14.12 -17.50 -19.49
C CYS A 18 15.19 -17.99 -20.46
N ALA A 19 15.02 -19.17 -21.04
CA ALA A 19 15.94 -19.71 -22.05
C ALA A 19 15.93 -18.87 -23.33
N ALA A 20 14.76 -18.40 -23.78
CA ALA A 20 14.63 -17.57 -24.98
C ALA A 20 15.20 -16.15 -24.80
N GLN A 21 15.13 -15.58 -23.59
CA GLN A 21 15.56 -14.20 -23.32
C GLN A 21 16.93 -14.09 -22.65
N HIS A 22 17.58 -15.21 -22.33
CA HIS A 22 18.85 -15.27 -21.58
C HIS A 22 18.81 -14.53 -20.23
N LEU A 23 17.64 -14.50 -19.58
CA LEU A 23 17.44 -13.84 -18.30
C LEU A 23 17.49 -14.86 -17.15
N SER A 24 17.94 -14.40 -15.98
CA SER A 24 17.91 -15.23 -14.78
C SER A 24 16.48 -15.39 -14.27
N LYS A 25 16.14 -16.62 -13.85
CA LYS A 25 14.80 -16.95 -13.31
C LYS A 25 14.42 -16.03 -12.14
N SER A 26 15.39 -15.70 -11.27
CA SER A 26 15.16 -14.83 -10.12
C SER A 26 14.80 -13.40 -10.52
N SER A 27 15.46 -12.83 -11.53
CA SER A 27 15.18 -11.47 -12.01
C SER A 27 13.77 -11.37 -12.60
N VAL A 28 13.37 -12.34 -13.42
CA VAL A 28 12.03 -12.35 -14.04
C VAL A 28 10.94 -12.44 -12.98
N VAL A 29 11.13 -13.30 -11.97
CA VAL A 29 10.17 -13.45 -10.86
C VAL A 29 10.11 -12.18 -10.00
N GLN A 30 11.24 -11.51 -9.75
CA GLN A 30 11.26 -10.24 -9.01
C GLN A 30 10.47 -9.15 -9.73
N VAL A 31 10.70 -8.96 -11.04
CA VAL A 31 9.97 -7.96 -11.83
C VAL A 31 8.47 -8.27 -11.88
N ALA A 32 8.09 -9.54 -12.02
CA ALA A 32 6.70 -9.97 -12.00
C ALA A 32 6.04 -9.70 -10.64
N LEU A 33 6.74 -9.98 -9.55
CA LEU A 33 6.28 -9.71 -8.19
C LEU A 33 6.09 -8.21 -7.94
N GLU A 34 7.07 -7.38 -8.32
CA GLU A 34 7.00 -5.92 -8.17
C GLU A 34 5.80 -5.32 -8.93
N ARG A 35 5.55 -5.80 -10.16
CA ARG A 35 4.37 -5.40 -10.93
C ARG A 35 3.08 -5.82 -10.25
N HIS A 36 3.02 -7.04 -9.74
CA HIS A 36 1.83 -7.53 -9.04
C HIS A 36 1.55 -6.74 -7.76
N LEU A 37 2.59 -6.50 -6.95
CA LEU A 37 2.47 -5.69 -5.73
C LEU A 37 2.04 -4.25 -6.05
N SER A 38 2.55 -3.67 -7.13
CA SER A 38 2.12 -2.33 -7.58
C SER A 38 0.65 -2.27 -7.96
N GLN A 39 0.09 -3.35 -8.52
CA GLN A 39 -1.34 -3.43 -8.86
C GLN A 39 -2.22 -3.71 -7.64
N VAL A 40 -1.79 -4.59 -6.74
CA VAL A 40 -2.52 -4.93 -5.52
C VAL A 40 -2.57 -3.75 -4.54
N THR A 41 -1.46 -3.04 -4.37
CA THR A 41 -1.40 -1.84 -3.51
C THR A 41 -2.26 -0.69 -4.03
N GLN A 42 -2.54 -0.63 -5.35
CA GLN A 42 -3.51 0.31 -5.90
C GLN A 42 -4.96 -0.12 -5.62
N ALA A 43 -5.26 -1.41 -5.53
CA ALA A 43 -6.61 -1.92 -5.32
C ALA A 43 -7.17 -1.62 -3.90
N GLU A 44 -6.30 -1.45 -2.90
CA GLU A 44 -6.75 -1.11 -1.52
C GLU A 44 -7.26 0.34 -1.38
N ARG A 45 -6.95 1.26 -2.30
CA ARG A 45 -7.42 2.65 -2.20
C ARG A 45 -8.89 2.86 -2.55
N ALA A 46 -9.59 1.83 -3.01
CA ALA A 46 -10.99 1.95 -3.40
C ALA A 46 -11.81 0.71 -3.02
N VAL A 47 -11.67 0.22 -1.79
CA VAL A 47 -12.85 -0.40 -1.18
C VAL A 47 -13.86 0.74 -1.03
N LYS A 48 -14.85 0.81 -1.94
CA LYS A 48 -16.03 1.66 -1.76
C LYS A 48 -16.60 1.32 -0.40
N SER A 49 -16.30 2.15 0.58
CA SER A 49 -16.85 1.96 1.91
C SER A 49 -18.36 2.15 1.78
N ASN A 50 -19.14 1.12 2.09
CA ASN A 50 -20.58 1.28 2.34
C ASN A 50 -20.85 2.24 3.53
N ASN A 51 -19.80 2.70 4.20
CA ASN A 51 -19.85 3.72 5.23
C ASN A 51 -19.77 5.13 4.60
N PRO A 52 -20.86 5.93 4.63
CA PRO A 52 -20.88 7.29 4.09
C PRO A 52 -19.87 8.24 4.79
N PHE A 53 -19.35 7.87 5.96
CA PHE A 53 -18.39 8.65 6.72
C PHE A 53 -16.91 8.35 6.38
N ALA A 54 -16.61 7.32 5.58
CA ALA A 54 -15.19 7.02 5.30
C ALA A 54 -14.51 8.09 4.45
N ALA A 55 -15.26 8.79 3.59
CA ALA A 55 -14.78 9.95 2.83
C ALA A 55 -14.41 11.14 3.74
N LEU A 56 -14.93 11.17 4.98
CA LEU A 56 -14.66 12.21 5.97
C LEU A 56 -13.46 11.84 6.87
N ARG A 57 -12.93 10.62 6.78
CA ARG A 57 -11.75 10.21 7.56
C ARG A 57 -10.54 11.02 7.08
N GLY A 58 -10.11 11.97 7.91
CA GLY A 58 -8.99 12.87 7.60
C GLY A 58 -9.36 14.10 6.76
N SER A 59 -10.66 14.41 6.59
CA SER A 59 -11.15 15.68 6.02
C SER A 59 -11.28 16.80 7.08
N GLY A 60 -10.92 16.53 8.33
CA GLY A 60 -10.86 17.54 9.39
C GLY A 60 -9.79 18.60 9.12
N ASN A 61 -9.81 19.67 9.92
CA ASN A 61 -8.93 20.83 9.76
C ASN A 61 -7.45 20.42 9.93
N ARG A 62 -6.75 20.08 8.85
CA ARG A 62 -5.32 19.68 8.85
C ARG A 62 -4.36 20.82 9.21
N LYS A 63 -4.88 22.04 9.39
CA LYS A 63 -4.09 23.24 9.67
C LYS A 63 -3.80 23.41 11.16
N LEU A 64 -4.65 22.88 12.02
CA LEU A 64 -4.54 23.06 13.47
C LEU A 64 -4.35 21.72 14.15
N THR A 65 -3.39 21.65 15.06
CA THR A 65 -3.24 20.50 15.93
C THR A 65 -4.36 20.48 16.97
N THR A 66 -4.61 19.32 17.57
CA THR A 66 -5.60 19.17 18.64
C THR A 66 -5.38 20.19 19.76
N GLU A 67 -4.13 20.38 20.19
CA GLU A 67 -3.75 21.37 21.23
C GLU A 67 -4.12 22.80 20.83
N GLN A 68 -3.85 23.20 19.60
CA GLN A 68 -4.20 24.55 19.12
C GLN A 68 -5.71 24.79 19.14
N ILE A 69 -6.51 23.77 18.80
CA ILE A 69 -7.97 23.85 18.87
C ILE A 69 -8.43 23.95 20.33
N MET A 70 -7.78 23.22 21.25
CA MET A 70 -8.10 23.30 22.68
C MET A 70 -7.78 24.68 23.24
N CYS A 71 -6.62 25.27 22.92
CA CYS A 71 -6.27 26.64 23.32
C CYS A 71 -7.30 27.67 22.84
N MET A 72 -7.71 27.60 21.57
CA MET A 72 -8.69 28.52 20.98
C MET A 72 -10.08 28.44 21.63
N THR A 73 -10.47 27.26 22.12
CA THR A 73 -11.84 27.02 22.61
C THR A 73 -11.96 27.08 24.13
N ARG A 74 -10.87 26.86 24.88
CA ARG A 74 -10.90 26.72 26.34
C ARG A 74 -10.06 27.75 27.09
N GLY A 75 -9.35 28.64 26.38
CA GLY A 75 -8.50 29.68 26.98
C GLY A 75 -7.17 29.14 27.50
N ASP A 76 -6.20 30.03 27.74
CA ASP A 76 -4.80 29.72 28.07
C ASP A 76 -4.60 28.98 29.41
N ASP A 77 -5.65 28.81 30.20
CA ASP A 77 -5.56 28.43 31.61
C ASP A 77 -5.59 26.92 31.86
N TRP A 78 -5.92 26.10 30.85
CA TRP A 78 -6.11 24.65 31.04
C TRP A 78 -4.83 23.80 30.83
N ASN A 79 -3.75 24.40 30.34
CA ASN A 79 -2.47 23.71 30.07
C ASN A 79 -1.32 24.22 30.96
N GLN A 80 -1.64 24.87 32.08
CA GLN A 80 -0.66 25.10 33.14
C GLN A 80 -0.55 23.80 33.97
N PRO A 81 0.67 23.27 34.20
CA PRO A 81 0.86 22.09 35.04
C PRO A 81 0.42 22.31 36.49
#